data_AF-A0A1E4PXH5-F1
#
_entry.id   AF-A0A1E4PXH5-F1
#
_cell.length_a   1.000
_cell.length_b   1.000
_cell.length_c   1.000
_cell.angle_alpha   90.00
_cell.angle_beta   90.00
_cell.angle_gamma   90.00
#
_symmetry.space_group_name_H-M   'P 1'
#
loop_
_entity.id
_entity.type
_entity.pdbx_description
1 polymer ?
#
loop_
_entity_poly.entity_id
_entity_poly.type
_entity_poly.pdbx_seq_one_letter_code
_entity_poly.pdbx_strand_id
1 'polypeptide(L)'
;MVGPRGRLERVRVLGPCRSRNQIELSRTEAIRLGIDAPLRLSGHLDGTPEVTLIGPSGSVRTDGAIVAQRHLHLSPSDAAGLGVAPGQEIDLELDTPRATVLRHVALRLADDAVLEVHLDTDEANAAGLSGDAEGVLQRCPGCAARLRAVHPTAAHCAPTAPGVRNDQT
;
A
#
# COMPACT_ATOMS: atom_id res chain seq x y z
N MET A 1 6.28 -18.23 -6.97
CA MET A 1 4.91 -18.47 -6.46
C MET A 1 3.99 -18.82 -7.62
N VAL A 2 3.06 -19.74 -7.43
CA VAL A 2 2.15 -20.24 -8.47
C VAL A 2 0.71 -20.19 -7.97
N GLY A 3 -0.19 -19.68 -8.81
CA GLY A 3 -1.63 -19.67 -8.64
C GLY A 3 -2.33 -20.39 -9.80
N PRO A 4 -3.67 -20.46 -9.82
CA PRO A 4 -4.44 -21.25 -10.79
C PRO A 4 -4.19 -20.86 -12.26
N ARG A 5 -3.94 -19.57 -12.54
CA ARG A 5 -3.76 -19.06 -13.91
C ARG A 5 -2.31 -18.78 -14.29
N GLY A 6 -1.42 -18.64 -13.32
CA GLY A 6 -0.09 -18.10 -13.61
C GLY A 6 0.91 -18.26 -12.48
N ARG A 7 2.10 -17.70 -12.73
CA ARG A 7 3.22 -17.70 -11.79
C ARG A 7 3.83 -16.31 -11.66
N LEU A 8 4.33 -16.02 -10.47
CA LEU A 8 5.23 -14.91 -10.19
C LEU A 8 6.60 -15.48 -9.83
N GLU A 9 7.62 -15.00 -10.52
CA GLU A 9 9.02 -15.40 -10.33
C GLU A 9 9.77 -14.31 -9.58
N ARG A 10 10.86 -14.68 -8.91
CA ARG A 10 11.73 -13.73 -8.17
C ARG A 10 10.99 -12.90 -7.11
N VAL A 11 9.94 -13.48 -6.50
CA VAL A 11 9.23 -12.89 -5.37
C VAL A 11 10.20 -12.75 -4.19
N ARG A 12 10.26 -11.54 -3.61
CA ARG A 12 11.16 -11.22 -2.48
C ARG A 12 10.63 -11.84 -1.19
N VAL A 13 11.54 -12.37 -0.36
CA VAL A 13 11.22 -12.82 1.00
C VAL A 13 11.68 -11.75 1.98
N LEU A 14 10.77 -11.29 2.84
CA LEU A 14 11.07 -10.32 3.90
C LEU A 14 11.23 -11.05 5.24
N GLY A 15 12.30 -10.71 5.96
CA GLY A 15 12.59 -11.25 7.29
C GLY A 15 12.12 -10.33 8.43
N PRO A 16 12.19 -10.81 9.69
CA PRO A 16 12.51 -12.18 10.10
C PRO A 16 11.36 -13.17 9.80
N CYS A 17 11.59 -14.47 10.00
CA CYS A 17 10.52 -15.47 9.93
C CYS A 17 9.41 -15.16 10.94
N ARG A 18 8.16 -15.40 10.54
CA ARG A 18 6.96 -15.18 11.35
C ARG A 18 6.24 -16.50 11.61
N SER A 19 5.25 -16.48 12.50
CA SER A 19 4.46 -17.66 12.89
C SER A 19 3.53 -18.19 11.79
N ARG A 20 3.15 -17.34 10.82
CA ARG A 20 2.30 -17.69 9.68
C ARG A 20 2.86 -17.04 8.41
N ASN A 21 2.75 -17.75 7.29
CA ASN A 21 3.10 -17.18 5.99
C ASN A 21 2.16 -16.02 5.66
N GLN A 22 2.72 -14.93 5.17
CA GLN A 22 1.97 -13.80 4.64
C GLN A 22 2.55 -13.45 3.28
N ILE A 23 1.67 -13.30 2.30
CA ILE A 23 2.04 -12.94 0.94
C ILE A 23 1.28 -11.67 0.58
N GLU A 24 2.02 -10.59 0.41
CA GLU A 24 1.49 -9.29 0.00
C GLU A 24 1.68 -9.15 -1.52
N LEU A 25 0.59 -8.82 -2.21
CA LEU A 25 0.51 -8.71 -3.67
C LEU A 25 -0.09 -7.37 -4.04
N SER A 26 0.26 -6.88 -5.23
CA SER A 26 -0.60 -5.88 -5.89
C SER A 26 -1.87 -6.53 -6.47
N ARG A 27 -2.89 -5.72 -6.80
CA ARG A 27 -4.10 -6.27 -7.44
C ARG A 27 -3.79 -6.87 -8.80
N THR A 28 -2.88 -6.25 -9.57
CA THR A 28 -2.41 -6.76 -10.86
C THR A 28 -1.77 -8.14 -10.72
N GLU A 29 -0.95 -8.34 -9.69
CA GLU A 29 -0.32 -9.63 -9.40
C GLU A 29 -1.34 -10.72 -9.02
N ALA A 30 -2.33 -10.39 -8.18
CA ALA A 30 -3.42 -11.30 -7.84
C ALA A 30 -4.22 -11.74 -9.08
N ILE A 31 -4.53 -10.80 -9.98
CA ILE A 31 -5.18 -11.08 -11.27
C ILE A 31 -4.31 -12.02 -12.10
N ARG A 32 -3.01 -11.73 -12.24
CA ARG A 32 -2.08 -12.58 -13.02
C ARG A 32 -2.00 -14.01 -12.48
N LEU A 33 -2.03 -14.18 -11.17
CA LEU A 33 -2.06 -15.50 -10.53
C LEU A 33 -3.42 -16.19 -10.66
N GLY A 34 -4.50 -15.44 -10.88
CA GLY A 34 -5.86 -15.97 -10.95
C GLY A 34 -6.42 -16.32 -9.58
N ILE A 35 -6.08 -15.53 -8.56
CA ILE A 35 -6.63 -15.65 -7.21
C ILE A 35 -7.41 -14.40 -6.86
N ASP A 36 -8.46 -14.55 -6.06
CA ASP A 36 -9.17 -13.41 -5.49
C ASP A 36 -8.62 -13.13 -4.08
N ALA A 37 -7.45 -12.46 -4.05
CA ALA A 37 -6.84 -12.04 -2.81
C ALA A 37 -7.59 -10.81 -2.24
N PRO A 38 -8.01 -10.83 -0.97
CA PRO A 38 -8.74 -9.73 -0.36
C PRO A 38 -7.81 -8.56 0.00
N LEU A 39 -8.32 -7.32 -0.05
CA LEU A 39 -7.62 -6.12 0.42
C LEU A 39 -7.58 -6.10 1.95
N ARG A 40 -6.40 -6.18 2.56
CA ARG A 40 -6.26 -6.26 4.02
C ARG A 40 -4.97 -5.66 4.57
N LEU A 41 -5.01 -5.31 5.85
CA LEU A 41 -3.83 -5.03 6.64
C LEU A 41 -3.04 -6.31 6.97
N SER A 42 -1.73 -6.14 7.10
CA SER A 42 -0.78 -7.15 7.58
C SER A 42 -1.26 -7.80 8.89
N GLY A 43 -1.31 -9.14 8.90
CA GLY A 43 -1.78 -9.97 10.01
C GLY A 43 -3.22 -10.50 9.87
N HIS A 44 -4.05 -9.94 8.98
CA HIS A 44 -5.44 -10.38 8.79
C HIS A 44 -5.57 -11.44 7.69
N LEU A 45 -5.21 -12.68 8.02
CA LEU A 45 -4.98 -13.75 7.03
C LEU A 45 -6.11 -14.79 6.93
N ASP A 46 -7.19 -14.63 7.68
CA ASP A 46 -8.24 -15.65 7.70
C ASP A 46 -9.08 -15.66 6.42
N GLY A 47 -9.37 -16.85 5.91
CA GLY A 47 -10.12 -17.03 4.67
C GLY A 47 -9.43 -16.49 3.42
N THR A 48 -8.10 -16.29 3.44
CA THR A 48 -7.32 -15.95 2.23
C THR A 48 -7.20 -17.15 1.29
N PRO A 49 -7.06 -16.93 -0.03
CA PRO A 49 -6.83 -18.01 -0.98
C PRO A 49 -5.49 -18.71 -0.74
N GLU A 50 -5.43 -19.98 -1.14
CA GLU A 50 -4.19 -20.75 -1.12
C GLU A 50 -3.38 -20.56 -2.40
N VAL A 51 -2.06 -20.61 -2.24
CA VAL A 51 -1.07 -20.48 -3.31
C VAL A 51 0.07 -21.47 -3.08
N THR A 52 0.84 -21.77 -4.12
CA THR A 52 2.03 -22.61 -3.99
C THR A 52 3.29 -21.76 -4.03
N LEU A 53 4.07 -21.77 -2.95
CA LEU A 53 5.40 -21.18 -2.88
C LEU A 53 6.42 -22.24 -3.31
N ILE A 54 7.36 -21.85 -4.16
CA ILE A 54 8.42 -22.73 -4.69
C ILE A 54 9.75 -22.05 -4.41
N GLY A 55 10.61 -22.76 -3.68
CA GLY A 55 11.97 -22.37 -3.36
C GLY A 55 12.99 -23.40 -3.88
N PRO A 56 14.29 -23.18 -3.65
CA PRO A 56 15.34 -24.06 -4.15
C PRO A 56 15.29 -25.47 -3.57
N SER A 57 14.71 -25.64 -2.37
CA SER A 57 14.65 -26.93 -1.65
C SER A 57 13.29 -27.61 -1.72
N GLY A 58 12.34 -27.10 -2.52
CA GLY A 58 11.01 -27.69 -2.67
C GLY A 58 9.89 -26.67 -2.75
N SER A 59 8.67 -27.11 -2.47
CA SER A 59 7.47 -26.30 -2.56
C SER A 59 6.53 -26.53 -1.39
N VAL A 60 5.75 -25.51 -1.04
CA VAL A 60 4.71 -25.59 0.00
C VAL A 60 3.44 -24.91 -0.51
N ARG A 61 2.29 -25.55 -0.26
CA ARG A 61 0.97 -24.94 -0.46
C ARG A 61 0.55 -24.29 0.86
N THR A 62 0.15 -23.03 0.81
CA THR A 62 -0.16 -22.22 2.00
C THR A 62 -1.24 -21.19 1.68
N ASP A 63 -1.98 -20.78 2.71
CA ASP A 63 -2.78 -19.57 2.68
C ASP A 63 -1.92 -18.33 3.03
N GLY A 64 -2.57 -17.17 3.20
CA GLY A 64 -1.95 -15.92 3.62
C GLY A 64 -1.78 -14.87 2.52
N ALA A 65 -2.35 -15.09 1.33
CA ALA A 65 -2.27 -14.14 0.22
C ALA A 65 -3.31 -13.02 0.34
N ILE A 66 -2.84 -11.77 0.37
CA ILE A 66 -3.64 -10.55 0.45
C ILE A 66 -3.18 -9.52 -0.59
N VAL A 67 -4.10 -8.64 -1.00
CA VAL A 67 -3.70 -7.35 -1.57
C VAL A 67 -3.40 -6.42 -0.39
N ALA A 68 -2.21 -5.84 -0.36
CA ALA A 68 -1.78 -5.02 0.77
C ALA A 68 -2.63 -3.74 0.84
N GLN A 69 -3.33 -3.54 1.95
CA GLN A 69 -4.04 -2.29 2.21
C GLN A 69 -3.04 -1.21 2.60
N ARG A 70 -3.06 -0.08 1.90
CA ARG A 70 -2.25 1.11 2.22
C ARG A 70 -2.37 1.51 3.69
N HIS A 71 -1.26 1.86 4.31
CA HIS A 71 -1.24 2.30 5.70
C HIS A 71 -0.04 3.17 6.03
N LEU A 72 -0.21 4.03 7.03
CA LEU A 72 0.85 4.83 7.64
C LEU A 72 1.30 4.13 8.94
N HIS A 73 2.56 3.74 9.00
CA HIS A 73 3.25 3.42 10.25
C HIS A 73 3.62 4.72 10.97
N LEU A 74 3.38 4.78 12.28
CA LEU A 74 3.66 5.96 13.10
C LEU A 74 3.82 5.62 14.58
N SER A 75 4.68 6.33 15.29
CA SER A 75 4.79 6.21 16.76
C SER A 75 3.63 6.92 17.47
N PRO A 76 3.35 6.64 18.76
CA PRO A 76 2.40 7.43 19.54
C PRO A 76 2.74 8.93 19.57
N SER A 77 4.02 9.29 19.58
CA SER A 77 4.47 10.69 19.48
C SER A 77 4.14 11.30 18.12
N ASP A 78 4.31 10.56 17.03
CA ASP A 78 3.93 11.03 15.69
C ASP A 78 2.41 11.20 15.58
N ALA A 79 1.65 10.25 16.11
CA ALA A 79 0.19 10.31 16.15
C ALA A 79 -0.30 11.57 16.91
N ALA A 80 0.26 11.81 18.10
CA ALA A 80 -0.03 13.01 18.88
C ALA A 80 0.39 14.29 18.13
N GLY A 81 1.54 14.26 17.45
CA GLY A 81 1.98 15.34 16.60
C GLY A 81 0.99 15.62 15.47
N LEU A 82 0.60 14.60 14.73
CA LEU A 82 -0.33 14.73 13.60
C LEU A 82 -1.78 15.00 14.03
N GLY A 83 -2.09 14.87 15.32
CA GLY A 83 -3.44 15.06 15.86
C GLY A 83 -4.39 13.94 15.46
N VAL A 84 -3.86 12.72 15.27
CA VAL A 84 -4.62 11.53 14.87
C VAL A 84 -4.65 10.51 16.01
N ALA A 85 -5.71 9.71 16.04
CA ALA A 85 -5.96 8.69 17.05
C ALA A 85 -5.97 7.28 16.44
N PRO A 86 -5.68 6.24 17.23
CA PRO A 86 -5.82 4.85 16.80
C PRO A 86 -7.22 4.56 16.22
N GLY A 87 -7.26 3.78 15.15
CA GLY A 87 -8.51 3.40 14.47
C GLY A 87 -9.08 4.47 13.53
N GLN A 88 -8.46 5.64 13.42
CA GLN A 88 -8.77 6.60 12.37
C GLN A 88 -8.08 6.25 11.06
N GLU A 89 -8.56 6.87 9.98
CA GLU A 89 -7.91 6.88 8.67
C GLU A 89 -7.56 8.32 8.30
N ILE A 90 -6.58 8.47 7.40
CA ILE A 90 -6.18 9.77 6.85
C ILE A 90 -6.34 9.79 5.32
N ASP A 91 -6.42 10.98 4.76
CA ASP A 91 -6.26 11.20 3.33
C ASP A 91 -4.82 11.67 3.07
N LEU A 92 -4.14 11.08 2.10
CA LEU A 92 -2.76 11.40 1.75
C LEU A 92 -2.68 12.01 0.36
N GLU A 93 -2.34 13.30 0.30
CA GLU A 93 -2.04 14.00 -0.96
C GLU A 93 -0.57 13.75 -1.35
N LEU A 94 -0.37 13.20 -2.56
CA LEU A 94 0.93 12.99 -3.19
C LEU A 94 1.08 13.96 -4.36
N ASP A 95 2.02 14.89 -4.24
CA ASP A 95 2.34 15.88 -5.27
C ASP A 95 3.45 15.35 -6.18
N THR A 96 3.04 14.65 -7.23
CA THR A 96 3.92 14.06 -8.24
C THR A 96 3.40 14.44 -9.63
N PRO A 97 4.11 14.11 -10.73
CA PRO A 97 3.55 14.28 -12.08
C PRO A 97 2.21 13.54 -12.29
N ARG A 98 1.88 12.57 -11.43
CA ARG A 98 0.57 11.91 -11.34
C ARG A 98 -0.10 12.24 -10.01
N ALA A 99 -0.22 13.53 -9.70
CA ALA A 99 -0.76 14.00 -8.44
C ALA A 99 -2.04 13.25 -8.04
N THR A 100 -2.04 12.68 -6.84
CA THR A 100 -3.05 11.72 -6.39
C THR A 100 -3.39 11.96 -4.93
N VAL A 101 -4.67 11.90 -4.58
CA VAL A 101 -5.11 11.82 -3.18
C VAL A 101 -5.52 10.39 -2.88
N LEU A 102 -4.72 9.72 -2.05
CA LEU A 102 -5.02 8.39 -1.53
C LEU A 102 -5.88 8.54 -0.28
N ARG A 103 -7.17 8.25 -0.43
CA ARG A 103 -8.10 8.26 0.70
C ARG A 103 -8.05 6.95 1.48
N HIS A 104 -8.57 6.97 2.70
CA HIS A 104 -8.72 5.80 3.56
C HIS A 104 -7.39 5.10 3.90
N VAL A 105 -6.34 5.89 4.17
CA VAL A 105 -5.06 5.36 4.62
C VAL A 105 -5.17 4.99 6.08
N ALA A 106 -5.05 3.69 6.38
CA ALA A 106 -5.14 3.17 7.74
C ALA A 106 -3.92 3.58 8.58
N LEU A 107 -4.10 3.70 9.89
CA LEU A 107 -3.03 4.01 10.83
C LEU A 107 -2.53 2.75 11.55
N ARG A 108 -1.21 2.54 11.58
CA ARG A 108 -0.54 1.42 12.25
C ARG A 108 0.44 1.93 13.29
N LEU A 109 -0.05 2.06 14.53
CA LEU A 109 0.77 2.53 15.63
C LEU A 109 1.64 1.41 16.20
N ALA A 110 2.92 1.71 16.40
CA ALA A 110 3.84 0.90 17.20
C ALA A 110 4.87 1.83 17.86
N ASP A 111 5.36 1.47 19.05
CA ASP A 111 6.27 2.33 19.83
C ASP A 111 7.59 2.60 19.11
N ASP A 112 8.06 1.64 18.31
CA ASP A 112 9.28 1.68 17.50
C ASP A 112 9.00 1.94 16.01
N ALA A 113 7.79 2.33 15.65
CA ALA A 113 7.43 2.62 14.26
C ALA A 113 8.23 3.82 13.74
N VAL A 114 8.81 3.64 12.56
CA VAL A 114 9.25 4.74 11.72
C VAL A 114 8.02 5.33 11.05
N LEU A 115 8.01 6.65 10.90
CA LEU A 115 6.93 7.37 10.28
C LEU A 115 6.99 7.20 8.75
N GLU A 116 6.26 6.24 8.21
CA GLU A 116 6.34 5.82 6.80
C GLU A 116 5.00 5.32 6.25
N VAL A 117 4.73 5.62 4.98
CA VAL A 117 3.55 5.08 4.27
C VAL A 117 3.95 3.87 3.44
N HIS A 118 3.21 2.79 3.57
CA HIS A 118 3.37 1.60 2.74
C HIS A 118 2.28 1.58 1.68
N LEU A 119 2.71 1.58 0.42
CA LEU A 119 1.87 1.46 -0.77
C LEU A 119 2.32 0.23 -1.56
N ASP A 120 1.39 -0.44 -2.21
CA ASP A 120 1.76 -1.47 -3.17
C ASP A 120 2.30 -0.87 -4.48
N THR A 121 2.80 -1.72 -5.38
CA THR A 121 3.38 -1.27 -6.65
C THR A 121 2.34 -0.67 -7.61
N ASP A 122 1.08 -1.10 -7.58
CA ASP A 122 0.03 -0.54 -8.43
C ASP A 122 -0.31 0.88 -7.96
N GLU A 123 -0.42 1.09 -6.65
CA GLU A 123 -0.66 2.39 -6.03
C GLU A 123 0.51 3.36 -6.25
N ALA A 124 1.75 2.89 -6.05
CA ALA A 124 2.94 3.71 -6.30
C ALA A 124 3.04 4.13 -7.77
N ASN A 125 2.81 3.21 -8.71
CA ASN A 125 2.80 3.51 -10.14
C ASN A 125 1.67 4.49 -10.51
N ALA A 126 0.46 4.30 -9.94
CA ALA A 126 -0.68 5.19 -10.15
C ALA A 126 -0.38 6.61 -9.68
N ALA A 127 0.32 6.74 -8.54
CA ALA A 127 0.77 8.00 -7.99
C ALA A 127 2.10 8.50 -8.57
N GLY A 128 2.68 7.85 -9.59
CA GLY A 128 3.90 8.31 -10.26
C GLY A 128 5.15 8.32 -9.37
N LEU A 129 5.20 7.44 -8.37
CA LEU A 129 6.35 7.25 -7.50
C LEU A 129 7.33 6.23 -8.14
N SER A 130 8.64 6.46 -7.98
CA SER A 130 9.68 5.54 -8.45
C SER A 130 10.71 5.26 -7.34
N GLY A 131 10.79 4.01 -6.88
CA GLY A 131 11.74 3.58 -5.85
C GLY A 131 11.38 4.01 -4.43
N ASP A 132 12.37 3.96 -3.53
CA ASP A 132 12.29 4.52 -2.18
C ASP A 132 12.24 6.05 -2.30
N ALA A 133 11.09 6.66 -1.99
CA ALA A 133 10.91 8.10 -1.99
C ALA A 133 11.03 8.63 -0.54
N GLU A 134 11.97 9.55 -0.29
CA GLU A 134 11.99 10.30 0.97
C GLU A 134 10.90 11.39 0.93
N GLY A 135 9.98 11.35 1.90
CA GLY A 135 8.90 12.32 2.05
C GLY A 135 8.84 12.88 3.46
N VAL A 136 8.53 14.17 3.61
CA VAL A 136 8.39 14.86 4.91
C VAL A 136 6.93 15.23 5.15
N LEU A 137 6.33 14.68 6.22
CA LEU A 137 4.95 14.92 6.65
C LEU A 137 4.73 16.37 7.12
N GLN A 138 3.72 17.04 6.56
CA GLN A 138 3.23 18.32 7.07
C GLN A 138 1.73 18.29 7.42
N ARG A 139 1.41 18.98 8.52
CA ARG A 139 0.08 19.08 9.13
C ARG A 139 -0.81 20.06 8.36
N CYS A 140 -2.11 19.79 8.27
CA CYS A 140 -3.13 20.75 7.86
C CYS A 140 -4.29 20.75 8.87
N PRO A 141 -4.75 21.90 9.38
CA PRO A 141 -5.89 21.95 10.30
C PRO A 141 -7.19 21.67 9.51
N GLY A 142 -7.85 20.55 9.80
CA GLY A 142 -9.17 20.20 9.26
C GLY A 142 -9.21 19.00 8.30
N CYS A 143 -8.06 18.60 7.74
CA CYS A 143 -7.84 17.33 7.02
C CYS A 143 -6.35 16.93 7.20
N ALA A 144 -6.06 15.78 7.80
CA ALA A 144 -4.69 15.23 7.90
C ALA A 144 -4.51 14.21 6.75
N ALA A 145 -3.49 14.22 5.88
CA ALA A 145 -2.12 14.74 5.90
C ALA A 145 -1.66 15.29 4.52
N ARG A 146 -0.65 16.17 4.48
CA ARG A 146 -0.10 16.76 3.24
C ARG A 146 1.43 16.55 3.14
N LEU A 147 1.91 15.96 2.05
CA LEU A 147 3.33 15.86 1.69
C LEU A 147 3.65 16.84 0.55
N ARG A 148 4.55 17.82 0.76
CA ARG A 148 5.02 18.74 -0.29
C ARG A 148 6.45 18.40 -0.71
N ALA A 149 6.64 17.95 -1.95
CA ALA A 149 7.92 18.10 -2.63
C ALA A 149 7.96 19.49 -3.30
N VAL A 150 9.05 20.24 -3.13
CA VAL A 150 9.17 21.59 -3.72
C VAL A 150 9.72 21.48 -5.13
N HIS A 151 8.89 21.77 -6.14
CA HIS A 151 9.33 22.38 -7.39
C HIS A 151 8.30 23.42 -7.88
N PRO A 152 8.72 24.54 -8.50
CA PRO A 152 7.86 25.69 -8.71
C PRO A 152 6.97 25.51 -9.95
N THR A 153 5.64 25.57 -9.79
CA THR A 153 4.74 26.61 -10.35
C THR A 153 3.28 26.15 -10.62
N ALA A 154 2.38 27.10 -10.30
CA ALA A 154 1.11 27.51 -10.94
C ALA A 154 -0.20 26.71 -10.82
N ALA A 155 -1.14 27.38 -10.12
CA ALA A 155 -2.56 27.65 -10.43
C ALA A 155 -3.58 26.49 -10.58
N HIS A 156 -4.54 26.51 -9.65
CA HIS A 156 -5.76 25.68 -9.65
C HIS A 156 -6.84 26.20 -10.61
N CYS A 157 -7.54 25.25 -11.24
CA CYS A 157 -8.86 25.43 -11.83
C CYS A 157 -9.72 24.20 -11.48
N ALA A 158 -10.98 24.39 -11.09
CA ALA A 158 -11.88 23.32 -10.65
C ALA A 158 -12.64 22.69 -11.84
N PRO A 159 -12.82 21.34 -11.92
CA PRO A 159 -13.65 20.77 -12.98
C PRO A 159 -14.94 20.07 -12.49
N THR A 160 -15.97 20.20 -13.31
CA THR A 160 -17.14 19.32 -13.43
C THR A 160 -16.72 17.85 -13.57
N ALA A 161 -17.42 16.92 -12.90
CA ALA A 161 -17.06 15.50 -12.83
C ALA A 161 -17.00 14.83 -14.22
N PRO A 162 -15.81 14.43 -14.70
CA PRO A 162 -15.66 13.63 -15.91
C PRO A 162 -15.96 12.15 -15.62
N GLY A 163 -16.38 11.39 -16.64
CA GLY A 163 -16.49 9.94 -16.56
C GLY A 163 -15.11 9.28 -16.49
N VAL A 164 -14.94 8.30 -15.60
CA VAL A 164 -13.71 7.50 -15.49
C VAL A 164 -13.87 6.23 -16.33
N ARG A 165 -12.96 6.00 -17.29
CA ARG A 165 -12.87 4.76 -18.07
C ARG A 165 -11.53 4.09 -17.77
N ASN A 166 -11.56 2.78 -17.62
CA ASN A 166 -10.37 1.96 -17.46
C ASN A 166 -10.01 1.40 -18.84
N ASP A 167 -9.01 1.98 -19.49
CA ASP A 167 -8.51 1.52 -20.79
C ASP A 167 -7.53 0.35 -20.53
N GLN A 168 -8.07 -0.84 -20.29
CA GLN A 168 -7.27 -2.07 -20.19
C GLN A 168 -6.86 -2.51 -21.60
N THR A 169 -5.57 -2.35 -21.94
CA THR A 169 -4.93 -3.01 -23.11
C THR A 169 -4.42 -4.38 -22.74
#